data_AF-A0A2N1PG86-F1
#
_entry.id   AF-A0A2N1PG86-F1
#
_cell.length_a   1.000
_cell.length_b   1.000
_cell.length_c   1.000
_cell.angle_alpha   90.00
_cell.angle_beta   90.00
_cell.angle_gamma   90.00
#
_symmetry.space_group_name_H-M   'P 1'
#
loop_
_entity.id
_entity.type
_entity.pdbx_description
1 polymer ?
#
loop_
_entity_poly.entity_id
_entity_poly.type
_entity_poly.pdbx_seq_one_letter_code
_entity_poly.pdbx_strand_id
1 'polypeptide(L)'
;MAVKAKATEKKSKVVEILTTDYPWENLLLGILASLSLALSIMILGGILTTEDGPIPIISDYPNLFAGILLGISIVGLLLVIYPFFVPALPELKKMSWASWPTYLDASVRVLIFVIFFALVFFAYDLLLAELSGRLFTR
;
A
#
# COMPACT_ATOMS: atom_id res chain seq x y z
N MET A 1 51.75 -27.62 -7.76
CA MET A 1 50.83 -26.81 -8.60
C MET A 1 49.77 -26.20 -7.69
N ALA A 2 49.75 -24.87 -7.56
CA ALA A 2 48.79 -24.16 -6.72
C ALA A 2 47.48 -23.93 -7.50
N VAL A 3 46.44 -24.71 -7.17
CA VAL A 3 45.09 -24.46 -7.69
C VAL A 3 44.48 -23.36 -6.84
N LYS A 4 44.50 -22.12 -7.37
CA LYS A 4 43.77 -20.99 -6.79
C LYS A 4 42.27 -21.31 -6.80
N ALA A 5 41.69 -21.53 -5.63
CA ALA A 5 40.25 -21.55 -5.45
C ALA A 5 39.70 -20.16 -5.77
N LYS A 6 39.01 -20.01 -6.91
CA LYS A 6 38.22 -18.80 -7.20
C LYS A 6 37.07 -18.78 -6.21
N ALA A 7 37.07 -17.81 -5.30
CA ALA A 7 35.92 -17.48 -4.48
C ALA A 7 34.79 -17.04 -5.41
N THR A 8 33.81 -17.91 -5.62
CA THR A 8 32.53 -17.55 -6.24
C THR A 8 31.80 -16.66 -5.25
N GLU A 9 31.88 -15.36 -5.47
CA GLU A 9 31.11 -14.37 -4.73
C GLU A 9 29.62 -14.73 -4.81
N LYS A 10 29.02 -15.01 -3.65
CA LYS A 10 27.57 -15.19 -3.49
C LYS A 10 26.89 -13.85 -3.77
N LYS A 11 26.68 -13.51 -5.04
CA LYS A 11 25.76 -12.42 -5.40
C LYS A 11 24.39 -12.75 -4.81
N SER A 12 23.80 -11.78 -4.13
CA SER A 12 22.50 -11.91 -3.46
C SER A 12 21.45 -12.31 -4.50
N LYS A 13 20.75 -13.43 -4.27
CA LYS A 13 19.61 -13.89 -5.10
C LYS A 13 18.57 -12.78 -5.34
N VAL A 14 18.44 -11.85 -4.39
CA VAL A 14 17.55 -10.69 -4.51
C VAL A 14 18.02 -9.76 -5.62
N VAL A 15 19.32 -9.52 -5.74
CA VAL A 15 19.88 -8.66 -6.79
C VAL A 15 19.71 -9.33 -8.15
N GLU A 16 19.98 -10.63 -8.25
CA GLU A 16 19.83 -11.40 -9.49
C GLU A 16 18.36 -11.40 -9.98
N ILE A 17 17.39 -11.65 -9.09
CA ILE A 17 15.96 -11.57 -9.42
C ILE A 17 15.56 -10.14 -9.85
N LEU A 18 16.08 -9.11 -9.18
CA LEU A 18 15.81 -7.70 -9.54
C LEU A 18 16.49 -7.26 -10.84
N THR A 19 17.59 -7.90 -11.27
CA THR A 19 18.26 -7.56 -12.54
C THR A 19 17.79 -8.40 -13.71
N THR A 20 17.35 -9.63 -13.48
CA THR A 20 16.99 -10.58 -14.54
C THR A 20 15.49 -10.58 -14.85
N ASP A 21 14.62 -10.37 -13.85
CA ASP A 21 13.16 -10.46 -14.04
C ASP A 21 12.45 -9.10 -14.13
N TYR A 22 13.06 -8.03 -13.62
CA TYR A 22 12.50 -6.68 -13.72
C TYR A 22 13.46 -5.75 -14.46
N PRO A 23 13.10 -5.22 -15.64
CA PRO A 23 13.93 -4.21 -16.28
C PRO A 23 14.01 -3.01 -15.34
N TRP A 24 15.23 -2.56 -15.03
CA TRP A 24 15.48 -1.38 -14.19
C TRP A 24 14.70 -0.14 -14.64
N GLU A 25 14.35 -0.09 -15.92
CA GLU A 25 13.45 0.89 -16.53
C GLU A 25 12.06 0.94 -15.86
N ASN A 26 11.46 -0.21 -15.53
CA ASN A 26 10.17 -0.25 -14.84
C ASN A 26 10.27 0.23 -13.40
N LEU A 27 11.37 -0.06 -12.71
CA LEU A 27 11.60 0.45 -11.35
C LEU A 27 11.73 1.99 -11.37
N LEU A 28 12.53 2.51 -12.31
CA LEU A 28 12.72 3.93 -12.49
C LEU A 28 11.39 4.62 -12.87
N LEU A 29 10.64 4.04 -13.80
CA LEU A 29 9.32 4.50 -14.19
C LEU A 29 8.37 4.53 -12.99
N GLY A 30 8.43 3.53 -12.10
CA GLY A 30 7.59 3.46 -10.90
C GLY A 30 7.91 4.58 -9.90
N ILE A 31 9.19 4.85 -9.67
CA ILE A 31 9.62 5.95 -8.80
C ILE A 31 9.21 7.29 -9.40
N LEU A 32 9.47 7.50 -10.69
CA LEU A 32 9.09 8.73 -11.39
C LEU A 32 7.58 8.94 -11.37
N ALA A 33 6.80 7.92 -11.70
CA ALA A 33 5.35 7.98 -11.69
C ALA A 33 4.79 8.25 -10.28
N SER A 34 5.38 7.65 -9.24
CA SER A 34 4.99 7.91 -7.84
C SER A 34 5.24 9.36 -7.43
N LEU A 35 6.42 9.90 -7.76
CA LEU A 35 6.76 11.31 -7.49
C LEU A 35 5.87 12.26 -8.29
N SER A 36 5.66 12.00 -9.57
CA SER A 36 4.77 12.78 -10.43
C SER A 36 3.32 12.77 -9.94
N LEU A 37 2.83 11.64 -9.42
CA LEU A 37 1.50 11.53 -8.83
C LEU A 37 1.39 12.41 -7.56
N ALA A 38 2.38 12.34 -6.66
CA ALA A 38 2.41 13.18 -5.47
C ALA A 38 2.42 14.67 -5.83
N LEU A 39 3.27 15.08 -6.77
CA LEU A 39 3.34 16.47 -7.24
C LEU A 39 2.02 16.93 -7.87
N SER A 40 1.41 16.10 -8.71
CA SER A 40 0.12 16.40 -9.33
C SER A 40 -0.98 16.63 -8.30
N ILE A 41 -1.10 15.76 -7.29
CA ILE A 41 -2.10 15.92 -6.22
C ILE A 41 -1.83 17.19 -5.41
N MET A 42 -0.57 17.50 -5.11
CA MET A 42 -0.21 18.70 -4.35
C MET A 42 -0.53 20.00 -5.11
N ILE A 43 -0.36 20.01 -6.45
CA ILE A 43 -0.74 21.17 -7.29
C ILE A 43 -2.27 21.29 -7.34
N LEU A 44 -2.99 20.19 -7.60
CA LEU A 44 -4.47 20.20 -7.63
C LEU A 44 -5.08 20.56 -6.27
N GLY A 45 -4.42 20.18 -5.18
CA GLY A 45 -4.84 20.51 -3.81
C GLY A 45 -4.49 21.94 -3.39
N GLY A 46 -3.85 22.74 -4.25
CA GLY A 46 -3.46 24.12 -3.94
C GLY A 46 -2.34 24.26 -2.91
N ILE A 47 -1.64 23.16 -2.60
CA ILE A 47 -0.51 23.15 -1.65
C ILE A 47 0.74 23.72 -2.31
N LEU A 48 0.92 23.41 -3.61
CA LEU A 48 1.98 23.96 -4.43
C LEU A 48 1.37 24.96 -5.40
N THR A 49 1.69 26.24 -5.21
CA THR A 49 1.35 27.31 -6.14
C THR A 49 2.49 27.51 -7.13
N THR A 50 2.18 27.51 -8.42
CA THR A 50 3.17 27.74 -9.49
C THR A 50 3.10 29.16 -10.04
N GLU A 51 2.67 30.11 -9.22
CA GLU A 51 2.66 31.53 -9.59
C GLU A 51 4.13 31.97 -9.78
N ASP A 52 4.44 32.49 -10.96
CA ASP A 52 5.75 33.02 -11.39
C ASP A 52 6.85 32.02 -11.77
N GLY A 53 6.46 30.86 -12.34
CA GLY A 53 7.43 29.91 -12.92
C GLY A 53 7.91 30.29 -14.34
N PRO A 54 9.16 29.96 -14.73
CA PRO A 54 9.69 30.22 -16.08
C PRO A 54 9.06 29.35 -17.19
N ILE A 55 8.13 28.44 -16.84
CA ILE A 55 7.52 27.47 -17.75
C ILE A 55 6.04 27.86 -17.94
N PRO A 56 5.65 28.41 -19.11
CA PRO A 56 4.31 28.97 -19.35
C PRO A 56 3.17 27.99 -19.07
N ILE A 57 3.32 26.72 -19.44
CA ILE A 57 2.26 25.71 -19.26
C ILE A 57 1.98 25.43 -17.78
N ILE A 58 3.01 25.51 -16.92
CA ILE A 58 2.88 25.23 -15.49
C ILE A 58 2.37 26.48 -14.74
N SER A 59 2.77 27.67 -15.20
CA SER A 59 2.40 28.96 -14.59
C SER A 59 1.01 29.45 -15.01
N ASP A 60 0.67 29.37 -16.31
CA ASP A 60 -0.58 29.92 -16.85
C ASP A 60 -1.77 28.96 -16.67
N TYR A 61 -1.50 27.64 -16.66
CA TYR A 61 -2.52 26.61 -16.54
C TYR A 61 -2.13 25.48 -15.57
N PRO A 62 -1.88 25.80 -14.27
CA PRO A 62 -1.40 24.83 -13.29
C PRO A 62 -2.32 23.61 -13.13
N ASN A 63 -3.64 23.82 -13.14
CA ASN A 63 -4.63 22.74 -13.01
C ASN A 63 -4.63 21.80 -14.22
N LEU A 64 -4.47 22.33 -15.44
CA LEU A 64 -4.43 21.53 -16.66
C LEU A 64 -3.15 20.70 -16.71
N PHE A 65 -2.01 21.32 -16.39
CA PHE A 65 -0.72 20.63 -16.27
C PHE A 65 -0.78 19.50 -15.24
N ALA A 66 -1.28 19.79 -14.03
CA ALA A 66 -1.38 18.80 -12.97
C ALA A 66 -2.34 17.67 -13.33
N GLY A 67 -3.47 17.95 -13.99
CA GLY A 67 -4.40 16.93 -14.47
C GLY A 67 -3.78 15.99 -15.50
N ILE A 68 -3.01 16.52 -16.47
CA ILE A 68 -2.28 15.70 -17.45
C ILE A 68 -1.19 14.87 -16.75
N LEU A 69 -0.42 15.49 -15.84
CA LEU A 69 0.59 14.81 -15.05
C LEU A 69 -0.01 13.68 -14.19
N LEU A 70 -1.23 13.88 -13.67
CA LEU A 70 -1.97 12.85 -12.93
C LEU A 70 -2.29 11.67 -13.84
N GLY A 71 -2.83 11.94 -15.03
CA GLY A 71 -3.19 10.91 -15.99
C GLY A 71 -1.98 10.06 -16.40
N ILE A 72 -0.87 10.70 -16.75
CA ILE A 72 0.37 10.01 -17.15
C ILE A 72 0.96 9.22 -15.99
N SER A 73 0.97 9.78 -14.77
CA SER A 73 1.50 9.08 -13.59
C SER A 73 0.67 7.86 -13.22
N ILE A 74 -0.66 7.92 -13.31
CA ILE A 74 -1.53 6.76 -13.10
C ILE A 74 -1.23 5.66 -14.13
N VAL A 75 -1.14 6.02 -15.42
CA VAL A 75 -0.80 5.06 -16.47
C VAL A 75 0.58 4.45 -16.25
N GLY A 76 1.58 5.26 -15.89
CA GLY A 76 2.92 4.79 -15.55
C GLY A 76 2.92 3.81 -14.38
N LEU A 77 2.21 4.12 -13.30
CA LEU A 77 2.06 3.21 -12.16
C LEU A 77 1.39 1.90 -12.54
N LEU A 78 0.31 1.96 -13.34
CA LEU A 78 -0.36 0.75 -13.83
C LEU A 78 0.58 -0.13 -14.65
N LEU A 79 1.39 0.43 -15.54
CA LEU A 79 2.36 -0.32 -16.34
C LEU A 79 3.43 -1.00 -15.48
N VAL A 80 3.88 -0.34 -14.42
CA VAL A 80 4.89 -0.87 -13.50
C VAL A 80 4.31 -1.98 -12.63
N ILE A 81 3.07 -1.80 -12.18
CA ILE A 81 2.40 -2.72 -11.27
C ILE A 81 1.82 -3.95 -12.01
N TYR A 82 1.39 -3.78 -13.26
CA TYR A 82 0.82 -4.84 -14.12
C TYR A 82 1.63 -6.17 -14.12
N PRO A 83 2.96 -6.19 -14.37
CA PRO A 83 3.73 -7.42 -14.39
C PRO A 83 3.78 -8.14 -13.03
N PHE A 84 3.52 -7.47 -11.91
CA PHE A 84 3.41 -8.13 -10.61
C PHE A 84 2.07 -8.87 -10.44
N PHE A 85 0.97 -8.32 -11.00
CA PHE A 85 -0.35 -8.95 -10.87
C PHE A 85 -0.59 -10.09 -11.86
N VAL A 86 -0.04 -10.02 -13.08
CA VAL A 86 -0.19 -11.09 -14.09
C VAL A 86 0.18 -12.48 -13.54
N PRO A 87 1.33 -12.71 -12.87
CA PRO A 87 1.65 -14.01 -12.28
C PRO A 87 0.82 -14.33 -11.03
N ALA A 88 0.32 -13.32 -10.31
CA ALA A 88 -0.54 -13.53 -9.15
C ALA A 88 -1.97 -13.99 -9.52
N LEU A 89 -2.51 -13.56 -10.67
CA LEU A 89 -3.85 -13.95 -11.13
C LEU A 89 -4.08 -15.48 -11.22
N PRO A 90 -3.20 -16.31 -11.83
CA PRO A 90 -3.37 -17.75 -11.82
C PRO A 90 -3.23 -18.37 -10.43
N GLU A 91 -2.48 -17.74 -9.51
CA GLU A 91 -2.41 -18.19 -8.11
C GLU A 91 -3.70 -17.91 -7.35
N LEU A 92 -4.31 -16.74 -7.54
CA LEU A 92 -5.61 -16.39 -6.98
C LEU A 92 -6.72 -17.34 -7.48
N LYS A 93 -6.60 -17.85 -8.71
CA LYS A 93 -7.51 -18.88 -9.24
C LYS A 93 -7.34 -20.25 -8.58
N LYS A 94 -6.15 -20.56 -8.06
CA LYS A 94 -5.91 -21.80 -7.29
C LYS A 94 -6.42 -21.69 -5.86
N MET A 95 -6.67 -20.48 -5.37
CA MET A 95 -7.27 -20.28 -4.05
C MET A 95 -8.69 -20.88 -4.07
N SER A 96 -8.91 -21.93 -3.29
CA SER A 96 -10.25 -22.45 -3.04
C SER A 96 -10.99 -21.44 -2.17
N TRP A 97 -11.80 -20.59 -2.82
CA TRP A 97 -12.65 -19.66 -2.10
C TRP A 97 -13.54 -20.43 -1.12
N ALA A 98 -13.70 -19.89 0.08
CA ALA A 98 -14.56 -20.49 1.09
C ALA A 98 -15.98 -20.61 0.53
N SER A 99 -16.59 -21.78 0.71
CA SER A 99 -18.00 -21.96 0.36
C SER A 99 -18.86 -21.02 1.22
N TRP A 100 -20.02 -20.61 0.69
CA TRP A 100 -20.94 -19.74 1.41
C TRP A 100 -21.28 -20.24 2.84
N PRO A 101 -21.52 -21.55 3.08
CA PRO A 101 -21.69 -22.08 4.43
C PRO A 101 -20.46 -21.91 5.33
N THR A 102 -19.26 -22.15 4.80
CA THR A 102 -17.99 -21.98 5.55
C THR A 102 -17.75 -20.53 5.94
N TYR A 103 -18.06 -19.60 5.03
CA TYR A 103 -17.99 -18.17 5.29
C TYR A 103 -18.93 -17.76 6.44
N LEU A 104 -20.19 -18.20 6.38
CA LEU A 104 -21.17 -17.90 7.43
C LEU A 104 -20.76 -18.48 8.79
N ASP A 105 -20.29 -19.73 8.86
CA ASP A 105 -19.82 -20.33 10.12
C ASP A 105 -18.67 -19.51 10.74
N ALA A 106 -17.68 -19.13 9.92
CA ALA A 106 -16.56 -18.33 10.36
C ALA A 106 -17.00 -16.94 10.84
N SER A 107 -17.85 -16.25 10.08
CA SER A 107 -18.37 -14.92 10.43
C SER A 107 -19.18 -14.95 11.72
N VAL A 108 -20.06 -15.93 11.90
CA VAL A 108 -20.87 -16.07 13.13
C VAL A 108 -19.97 -16.33 14.34
N ARG A 109 -18.96 -17.20 14.20
CA ARG A 109 -18.01 -17.49 15.28
C ARG A 109 -17.22 -16.26 15.72
N VAL A 110 -16.74 -15.47 14.75
CA VAL A 110 -16.04 -14.21 15.03
C VAL A 110 -16.99 -13.21 15.69
N LEU A 111 -18.22 -13.09 15.21
CA LEU A 111 -19.21 -12.16 15.75
C LEU A 111 -19.58 -12.51 17.21
N ILE A 112 -19.78 -13.79 17.52
CA ILE A 112 -20.00 -14.26 18.89
C ILE A 112 -18.80 -13.92 19.78
N PHE A 113 -17.58 -14.14 19.29
CA PHE A 113 -16.36 -13.81 20.02
C PHE A 113 -16.25 -12.31 20.32
N VAL A 114 -16.53 -11.45 19.33
CA VAL A 114 -16.52 -9.99 19.49
C VAL A 114 -17.58 -9.55 20.50
N ILE A 115 -18.80 -10.07 20.41
CA ILE A 115 -19.88 -9.76 21.36
C ILE A 115 -19.51 -10.18 22.78
N PHE A 116 -18.93 -11.37 22.94
CA PHE A 116 -18.48 -11.85 24.25
C PHE A 116 -17.47 -10.88 24.88
N PHE A 117 -16.43 -10.48 24.15
CA PHE A 117 -15.44 -9.53 24.66
C PHE A 117 -16.03 -8.14 24.91
N ALA A 118 -16.92 -7.67 24.03
CA ALA A 118 -17.62 -6.41 24.24
C ALA A 118 -18.43 -6.42 25.56
N LEU A 119 -19.14 -7.51 25.85
CA LEU A 119 -19.88 -7.66 27.11
C LEU A 119 -18.97 -7.75 28.33
N VAL A 120 -17.82 -8.44 28.22
CA VAL A 120 -16.83 -8.50 29.29
C VAL A 120 -16.28 -7.10 29.59
N PHE A 121 -15.88 -6.35 28.57
CA PHE A 121 -15.40 -4.97 28.77
C PHE A 121 -16.49 -4.07 29.33
N PHE A 122 -17.71 -4.17 28.83
CA PHE A 122 -18.85 -3.41 29.37
C PHE A 122 -19.11 -3.73 30.85
N ALA A 123 -19.02 -5.00 31.25
CA ALA A 123 -19.17 -5.39 32.65
C ALA A 123 -18.05 -4.83 33.53
N TYR A 124 -16.81 -4.83 33.04
CA TYR A 124 -15.69 -4.19 33.74
C TYR A 124 -15.87 -2.68 33.87
N ASP A 125 -16.33 -2.01 32.83
CA ASP A 125 -16.60 -0.57 32.87
C ASP A 125 -17.64 -0.23 33.93
N LEU A 126 -18.72 -1.02 34.04
CA LEU A 126 -19.73 -0.86 35.09
C LEU A 126 -19.15 -1.08 36.50
N LEU A 127 -18.34 -2.13 36.68
CA LEU A 127 -17.70 -2.41 37.97
C LEU A 127 -16.72 -1.32 38.39
N LEU A 128 -15.93 -0.82 37.44
CA LEU A 128 -14.98 0.27 37.68
C LEU A 128 -15.70 1.59 37.94
N ALA A 129 -16.80 1.88 37.24
CA ALA A 129 -17.63 3.05 37.51
C ALA A 129 -18.21 3.01 38.93
N GLU A 130 -18.74 1.87 39.38
CA GLU A 130 -19.27 1.72 40.73
C GLU A 130 -18.16 1.83 41.79
N LEU A 131 -17.01 1.19 41.57
CA LEU A 131 -15.90 1.23 42.51
C LEU A 131 -15.29 2.64 42.62
N SER A 132 -15.06 3.31 41.49
CA SER A 132 -14.54 4.68 41.48
C SER A 132 -15.53 5.68 42.07
N GLY A 133 -16.82 5.56 41.75
CA GLY A 133 -17.88 6.37 42.35
C GLY A 133 -17.96 6.22 43.88
N ARG A 134 -17.80 5.00 44.40
CA ARG A 134 -17.74 4.72 45.85
C ARG A 134 -16.45 5.19 46.52
N LEU A 135 -15.33 5.27 45.79
CA LEU A 135 -14.04 5.74 46.32
C LEU A 135 -13.97 7.27 46.43
N PHE A 136 -14.63 8.02 45.55
CA PHE A 136 -14.62 9.50 45.55
C PHE A 136 -15.72 10.16 46.39
N THR A 137 -16.68 9.39 46.92
CA THR A 137 -17.79 9.89 47.76
C THR A 137 -17.61 9.59 49.26
N ARG A 138 -16.42 9.13 49.68
CA ARG A 138 -16.00 9.05 51.09
C ARG A 138 -14.96 10.10 51.41
#